data_AF-A0A8R1INH6-F1
#
_entry.id   AF-A0A8R1INH6-F1
#
_cell.length_a   1.000
_cell.length_b   1.000
_cell.length_c   1.000
_cell.angle_alpha   90.00
_cell.angle_beta   90.00
_cell.angle_gamma   90.00
#
_symmetry.space_group_name_H-M   'P 1'
#
loop_
_entity.id
_entity.type
_entity.pdbx_description
1 polymer ?
#
loop_
_entity_poly.entity_id
_entity_poly.type
_entity_poly.pdbx_seq_one_letter_code
_entity_poly.pdbx_strand_id
1 'polypeptide(L)'
;MQTLFYVLKEYLTPKLLSGSVKFRDLDRESKNEALRDASFRIIIVAIFPILCEILVSFAVGAGSGMVLNELVIWMTGSEVTYRKFRRASALFGGSSIFGLCTLISYTQLVCPTYRILGMLLGIV
;
A
#
# COMPACT_ATOMS: atom_id res chain seq x y z
N MET A 1 -13.39 19.30 -1.29
CA MET A 1 -13.31 18.09 -0.45
C MET A 1 -14.56 17.22 -0.52
N GLN A 2 -15.78 17.76 -0.48
CA GLN A 2 -17.02 16.97 -0.55
C GLN A 2 -17.19 16.16 -1.84
N THR A 3 -16.74 16.68 -2.99
CA THR A 3 -16.80 16.01 -4.30
C THR A 3 -15.91 14.76 -4.38
N LEU A 4 -14.70 14.82 -3.84
CA LEU A 4 -13.76 13.70 -3.87
C LEU A 4 -14.25 12.55 -2.96
N PHE A 5 -14.84 12.91 -1.82
CA PHE A 5 -15.47 11.96 -0.90
C PHE A 5 -16.73 11.31 -1.50
N TYR A 6 -17.53 12.07 -2.27
CA TYR A 6 -18.70 11.53 -2.97
C TYR A 6 -18.31 10.57 -4.10
N VAL A 7 -17.28 10.89 -4.88
CA VAL A 7 -16.76 10.03 -5.94
C VAL A 7 -16.12 8.77 -5.36
N LEU A 8 -15.32 8.88 -4.30
CA LEU A 8 -14.80 7.71 -3.59
C LEU A 8 -15.93 6.87 -3.01
N LYS A 9 -16.96 7.51 -2.44
CA LYS A 9 -18.15 6.82 -1.97
C LYS A 9 -18.88 6.13 -3.12
N GLU A 10 -19.05 6.71 -4.30
CA GLU A 10 -19.68 6.04 -5.46
C GLU A 10 -18.87 4.85 -5.99
N TYR A 11 -17.54 4.88 -5.90
CA TYR A 11 -16.67 3.78 -6.31
C TYR A 11 -16.51 2.68 -5.23
N LEU A 12 -16.56 3.04 -3.95
CA LEU A 12 -16.48 2.13 -2.78
C LEU A 12 -17.84 1.60 -2.33
N THR A 13 -18.91 2.38 -2.51
CA THR A 13 -20.28 1.95 -2.27
C THR A 13 -20.63 1.05 -3.44
N PRO A 14 -21.06 -0.19 -3.20
CA PRO A 14 -21.32 -1.12 -4.28
C PRO A 14 -22.33 -0.50 -5.24
N LYS A 15 -22.11 -0.68 -6.55
CA LYS A 15 -23.08 -0.35 -7.60
C LYS A 15 -24.46 -0.98 -7.32
N LEU A 16 -24.51 -2.03 -6.48
CA LEU A 16 -25.73 -2.63 -5.93
C LEU A 16 -26.54 -1.76 -4.94
N LEU A 17 -25.94 -0.76 -4.28
CA LEU A 17 -26.65 0.18 -3.41
C LEU A 17 -27.08 1.46 -4.15
N SER A 18 -26.49 1.76 -5.31
CA SER A 18 -26.95 2.85 -6.19
C SER A 18 -27.97 2.39 -7.25
N GLY A 19 -28.14 1.08 -7.43
CA GLY A 19 -29.18 0.50 -8.26
C GLY A 19 -30.45 0.27 -7.45
N SER A 20 -31.57 0.74 -7.97
CA SER A 20 -32.95 0.67 -7.45
C SER A 20 -33.49 -0.74 -7.08
N VAL A 21 -32.68 -1.79 -6.98
CA VAL A 21 -33.11 -3.17 -6.75
C VAL A 21 -32.39 -3.73 -5.52
N LYS A 22 -33.16 -4.11 -4.51
CA LYS A 22 -32.62 -4.64 -3.26
C LYS A 22 -31.97 -5.99 -3.54
N PHE A 23 -30.85 -6.30 -2.88
CA PHE A 23 -30.16 -7.61 -3.00
C PHE A 23 -31.10 -8.81 -2.81
N ARG A 24 -32.16 -8.64 -2.02
CA ARG A 24 -33.19 -9.66 -1.77
C ARG A 24 -33.94 -10.09 -3.03
N ASP A 25 -34.11 -9.16 -3.96
CA ASP A 25 -34.93 -9.29 -5.17
C ASP A 25 -34.12 -9.79 -6.39
N LEU A 26 -32.81 -9.99 -6.23
CA LEU A 26 -31.94 -10.57 -7.26
C LEU A 26 -32.13 -12.09 -7.37
N ASP A 27 -32.00 -12.61 -8.57
CA ASP A 27 -32.01 -14.04 -8.83
C ASP A 27 -30.75 -14.72 -8.27
N ARG A 28 -30.79 -16.04 -8.08
CA ARG A 28 -29.73 -16.80 -7.38
C ARG A 28 -28.36 -16.67 -8.04
N GLU A 29 -28.34 -16.63 -9.37
CA GLU A 29 -27.12 -16.51 -10.18
C GLU A 29 -26.52 -15.10 -10.07
N SER A 30 -27.34 -14.05 -10.18
CA SER A 30 -26.92 -12.66 -10.01
C SER A 30 -26.47 -12.34 -8.58
N LYS A 31 -27.04 -13.00 -7.57
CA LYS A 31 -26.56 -12.93 -6.17
C LYS A 31 -25.15 -13.50 -6.03
N ASN A 32 -24.85 -14.63 -6.67
CA ASN A 32 -23.52 -15.23 -6.62
C ASN A 32 -22.48 -14.37 -7.35
N GLU A 33 -22.83 -13.78 -8.50
CA GLU A 33 -21.95 -12.83 -9.19
C GLU A 33 -21.69 -11.56 -8.37
N ALA A 34 -22.74 -11.01 -7.74
CA ALA A 34 -22.61 -9.85 -6.86
C ALA A 34 -21.73 -10.15 -5.62
N LEU A 35 -21.89 -11.33 -5.02
CA LEU A 35 -21.03 -11.77 -3.92
C LEU A 35 -19.59 -11.96 -4.37
N ARG A 36 -19.37 -12.52 -5.55
CA ARG A 36 -18.04 -12.72 -6.12
C ARG A 36 -17.35 -11.38 -6.44
N ASP A 37 -18.06 -10.42 -7.02
CA ASP A 37 -17.55 -9.06 -7.30
C ASP A 37 -17.24 -8.32 -5.99
N ALA A 38 -18.13 -8.37 -5.00
CA ALA A 38 -17.88 -7.81 -3.67
C ALA A 38 -16.65 -8.43 -3.00
N SER A 39 -16.50 -9.76 -3.08
CA SER A 39 -15.34 -10.48 -2.53
C SER A 39 -14.04 -10.03 -3.18
N PHE A 40 -14.03 -9.95 -4.51
CA PHE A 40 -12.83 -9.55 -5.26
C PHE A 40 -12.43 -8.11 -4.95
N ARG A 41 -13.42 -7.21 -4.80
CA ARG A 41 -13.19 -5.81 -4.40
C ARG A 41 -12.71 -5.69 -2.97
N ILE A 42 -13.23 -6.47 -2.02
CA ILE A 42 -12.72 -6.50 -0.64
C ILE A 42 -11.28 -6.98 -0.61
N ILE A 43 -10.95 -8.02 -1.38
CA ILE A 43 -9.57 -8.53 -1.49
C ILE A 43 -8.65 -7.45 -2.08
N ILE A 44 -9.07 -6.77 -3.14
CA ILE A 44 -8.28 -5.69 -3.74
C ILE A 44 -8.10 -4.53 -2.76
N VAL A 45 -9.17 -4.05 -2.13
CA VAL A 45 -9.12 -2.95 -1.16
C VAL A 45 -8.29 -3.33 0.07
N ALA A 46 -8.26 -4.60 0.44
CA ALA A 46 -7.41 -5.09 1.51
C ALA A 46 -5.94 -5.21 1.08
N ILE A 47 -5.65 -5.76 -0.09
CA ILE A 47 -4.26 -6.05 -0.50
C ILE A 47 -3.57 -4.82 -1.09
N PHE A 48 -4.31 -3.94 -1.77
CA PHE A 48 -3.76 -2.79 -2.49
C PHE A 48 -2.98 -1.80 -1.59
N PRO A 49 -3.46 -1.41 -0.40
CA PRO A 49 -2.71 -0.54 0.50
C PRO A 49 -1.36 -1.16 0.90
N ILE A 50 -1.33 -2.46 1.17
CA ILE A 50 -0.10 -3.19 1.51
C ILE A 50 0.87 -3.21 0.33
N LEU A 51 0.38 -3.49 -0.88
CA LEU A 51 1.24 -3.49 -2.07
C LEU A 51 1.84 -2.11 -2.35
N CYS A 52 1.04 -1.04 -2.24
CA CYS A 52 1.54 0.32 -2.38
C CYS A 52 2.60 0.66 -1.33
N GLU A 53 2.39 0.23 -0.09
CA GLU A 53 3.31 0.44 1.02
C GLU A 53 4.67 -0.23 0.79
N ILE A 54 4.66 -1.51 0.40
CA ILE A 54 5.89 -2.26 0.09
C ILE A 54 6.65 -1.58 -1.05
N LEU A 55 5.94 -1.13 -2.10
CA LEU A 55 6.56 -0.44 -3.24
C LEU A 55 7.21 0.89 -2.84
N VAL A 56 6.53 1.69 -2.03
CA VAL A 56 7.08 2.98 -1.55
C VAL A 56 8.27 2.75 -0.64
N SER A 57 8.15 1.83 0.33
CA SER A 57 9.25 1.48 1.23
C SER A 57 10.46 0.95 0.46
N PHE A 58 10.24 0.13 -0.57
CA PHE A 58 11.31 -0.37 -1.45
C PHE A 58 11.98 0.76 -2.22
N ALA A 59 11.22 1.68 -2.81
CA ALA A 59 11.77 2.82 -3.54
C ALA A 59 12.64 3.71 -2.63
N VAL A 60 12.18 3.98 -1.41
CA VAL A 60 12.95 4.77 -0.42
C VAL A 60 14.19 4.01 0.05
N GLY A 61 14.06 2.72 0.35
CA GLY A 61 15.18 1.86 0.73
C GLY A 61 16.26 1.79 -0.36
N ALA A 62 15.88 1.54 -1.60
CA ALA A 62 16.80 1.51 -2.74
C ALA A 62 17.45 2.89 -2.98
N GLY A 63 16.65 3.96 -2.98
CA GLY A 63 17.16 5.32 -3.16
C GLY A 63 18.16 5.72 -2.08
N SER A 64 17.88 5.40 -0.82
CA SER A 64 18.81 5.66 0.28
C SER A 64 20.11 4.86 0.18
N GLY A 65 20.05 3.61 -0.29
CA GLY A 65 21.24 2.80 -0.58
C GLY A 65 22.11 3.41 -1.68
N MET A 66 21.50 4.00 -2.71
CA MET A 66 22.22 4.74 -3.77
C MET A 66 22.89 6.00 -3.21
N VAL A 67 22.17 6.80 -2.41
CA VAL A 67 22.71 8.00 -1.76
C VAL A 67 23.87 7.66 -0.82
N LEU A 68 23.73 6.62 0.01
CA LEU A 68 24.80 6.14 0.89
C LEU A 68 26.03 5.69 0.10
N ASN A 69 25.80 5.01 -1.02
CA ASN A 69 26.88 4.59 -1.91
C ASN A 69 27.64 5.81 -2.47
N GLU A 70 26.95 6.87 -2.91
CA GLU A 70 27.58 8.12 -3.36
C GLU A 70 28.33 8.85 -2.23
N LEU A 71 27.74 8.92 -1.05
CA LEU A 71 28.34 9.56 0.13
C LEU A 71 29.67 8.89 0.52
N VAL A 72 29.72 7.55 0.45
CA VAL A 72 30.95 6.80 0.73
C VAL A 72 32.01 7.04 -0.34
N ILE A 73 31.64 7.20 -1.63
CA ILE A 73 32.60 7.57 -2.69
C ILE A 73 33.18 8.94 -2.39
N TRP A 74 32.32 9.90 -2.06
CA TRP A 74 32.74 11.27 -1.75
C TRP A 74 33.70 11.31 -0.56
N MET A 75 33.45 10.53 0.49
CA MET A 75 34.34 10.48 1.67
C MET A 75 35.65 9.73 1.43
N THR A 76 35.65 8.69 0.60
CA THR A 76 36.83 7.83 0.42
C THR A 76 37.70 8.20 -0.77
N GLY A 77 37.20 9.02 -1.70
CA GLY A 77 37.93 9.49 -2.88
C GLY A 77 38.33 8.41 -3.88
N SER A 78 37.92 7.14 -3.67
CA SER A 78 38.27 6.01 -4.53
C SER A 78 37.12 5.02 -4.65
N GLU A 79 36.66 4.81 -5.88
CA GLU A 79 35.61 3.83 -6.17
C GLU A 79 36.06 2.38 -6.05
N VAL A 80 37.36 2.13 -6.27
CA VAL A 80 37.89 0.77 -6.46
C VAL A 80 38.40 0.19 -5.16
N THR A 81 39.08 1.00 -4.34
CA THR A 81 39.74 0.55 -3.10
C THR A 81 38.72 0.09 -2.05
N TYR A 82 37.56 0.74 -1.97
CA TYR A 82 36.55 0.49 -0.93
C TYR A 82 35.29 -0.21 -1.45
N ARG A 83 35.35 -0.84 -2.62
CA ARG A 83 34.17 -1.41 -3.31
C ARG A 83 33.35 -2.37 -2.45
N LYS A 84 34.02 -3.23 -1.66
CA LYS A 84 33.35 -4.18 -0.75
C LYS A 84 32.66 -3.48 0.41
N PHE A 85 33.37 -2.55 1.07
CA PHE A 85 32.84 -1.76 2.17
C PHE A 85 31.63 -0.93 1.72
N ARG A 86 31.71 -0.31 0.55
CA ARG A 86 30.65 0.50 -0.05
C ARG A 86 29.38 -0.28 -0.35
N ARG A 87 29.52 -1.50 -0.88
CA ARG A 87 28.39 -2.41 -1.10
C ARG A 87 27.75 -2.84 0.21
N ALA A 88 28.57 -3.16 1.22
CA ALA A 88 28.07 -3.54 2.53
C ALA A 88 27.31 -2.38 3.19
N SER A 89 27.87 -1.17 3.22
CA SER A 89 27.21 -0.01 3.82
C SER A 89 25.94 0.40 3.09
N ALA A 90 25.92 0.37 1.76
CA ALA A 90 24.71 0.60 0.98
C ALA A 90 23.62 -0.45 1.25
N LEU A 91 23.99 -1.74 1.34
CA LEU A 91 23.06 -2.82 1.63
C LEU A 91 22.52 -2.74 3.06
N PHE A 92 23.37 -2.56 4.07
CA PHE A 92 22.95 -2.43 5.46
C PHE A 92 22.13 -1.16 5.70
N GLY A 93 22.54 -0.03 5.15
CA GLY A 93 21.79 1.22 5.30
C GLY A 93 20.46 1.19 4.55
N GLY A 94 20.45 0.75 3.29
CA GLY A 94 19.24 0.64 2.48
C GLY A 94 18.23 -0.36 3.06
N SER A 95 18.70 -1.51 3.57
CA SER A 95 17.83 -2.50 4.24
C SER A 95 17.29 -2.00 5.58
N SER A 96 18.09 -1.26 6.36
CA SER A 96 17.64 -0.66 7.62
C SER A 96 16.56 0.39 7.38
N ILE A 97 16.73 1.23 6.36
CA ILE A 97 15.75 2.25 5.96
C ILE A 97 14.49 1.60 5.40
N PHE A 98 14.63 0.57 4.56
CA PHE A 98 13.49 -0.23 4.09
C PHE A 98 12.68 -0.80 5.26
N GLY A 99 13.36 -1.44 6.22
CA GLY A 99 12.72 -2.02 7.41
C GLY A 99 12.01 -0.96 8.26
N LEU A 100 12.65 0.19 8.48
CA LEU A 100 12.06 1.30 9.23
C LEU A 100 10.84 1.88 8.52
N CYS A 101 10.93 2.14 7.21
CA CYS A 101 9.82 2.66 6.41
C CYS A 101 8.63 1.69 6.40
N THR A 102 8.90 0.39 6.29
CA THR A 102 7.85 -0.64 6.34
C THR A 102 7.19 -0.67 7.73
N LEU A 103 7.97 -0.60 8.81
CA LEU A 103 7.43 -0.59 10.16
C LEU A 103 6.57 0.65 10.45
N ILE A 104 7.04 1.83 10.05
CA ILE A 104 6.31 3.10 10.22
C ILE A 104 5.04 3.09 9.38
N SER A 105 5.12 2.65 8.13
CA SER A 105 3.97 2.65 7.23
C SER A 105 2.94 1.62 7.67
N TYR A 106 3.36 0.44 8.15
CA TYR A 106 2.44 -0.53 8.74
C TYR A 106 1.69 0.03 9.96
N THR A 107 2.41 0.70 10.87
CA THR A 107 1.82 1.22 12.11
C THR A 107 0.96 2.48 11.90
N GLN A 108 1.37 3.39 11.01
CA GLN A 108 0.73 4.70 10.84
C GLN A 108 -0.14 4.84 9.59
N LEU A 109 0.04 4.02 8.56
CA LEU A 109 -0.77 4.08 7.34
C LEU A 109 -1.71 2.87 7.25
N VAL A 110 -1.18 1.66 7.38
CA VAL A 110 -1.96 0.43 7.15
C VAL A 110 -3.03 0.24 8.22
N CYS A 111 -2.65 0.26 9.51
CA CYS A 111 -3.60 0.11 10.61
C CYS A 111 -4.74 1.16 10.59
N PRO A 112 -4.47 2.47 10.39
CA PRO A 112 -5.53 3.47 10.26
C PRO A 112 -6.38 3.31 9.00
N THR A 113 -5.78 2.95 7.87
CA THR A 113 -6.52 2.70 6.62
C THR A 113 -7.53 1.57 6.80
N TYR A 114 -7.14 0.48 7.46
CA TYR A 114 -8.06 -0.61 7.77
C TYR A 114 -9.13 -0.22 8.80
N ARG A 115 -8.81 0.61 9.79
CA ARG A 115 -9.83 1.16 10.70
C ARG A 115 -10.86 2.01 9.96
N ILE A 116 -10.41 2.88 9.05
CA ILE A 116 -11.30 3.72 8.23
C ILE A 116 -12.19 2.85 7.34
N LEU A 117 -11.61 1.83 6.69
CA LEU A 117 -12.36 0.87 5.89
C LEU A 117 -13.37 0.08 6.74
N GLY A 118 -12.98 -0.35 7.95
CA GLY A 118 -13.86 -1.02 8.91
C GLY A 118 -15.05 -0.14 9.32
N MET A 119 -14.81 1.14 9.62
CA MET A 119 -15.86 2.13 9.93
C MET A 119 -16.79 2.37 8.73
N LEU A 120 -16.24 2.47 7.52
CA LEU A 120 -17.04 2.65 6.30
C LEU A 120 -17.93 1.44 5.98
N LEU A 121 -17.48 0.24 6.34
CA LEU A 121 -18.21 -1.01 6.15
C LEU A 121 -19.14 -1.36 7.34
N GLY A 122 -19.10 -0.59 8.44
CA GLY A 122 -19.90 -0.82 9.65
C GLY A 122 -19.49 -2.06 10.46
N ILE A 123 -18.25 -2.53 10.29
CA ILE A 123 -17.69 -3.70 11.00
C ILE A 123 -17.05 -3.27 12.33
N VAL A 124 -16.63 -1.99 12.44
CA VAL A 124 -15.98 -1.37 13.61
C VAL A 124 -16.67 -0.06 13.95
#